data_AF-A0A5K0ZSE4-F1
#
_entry.id   AF-A0A5K0ZSE4-F1
#
_cell.length_a   1.000
_cell.length_b   1.000
_cell.length_c   1.000
_cell.angle_alpha   90.00
_cell.angle_beta   90.00
_cell.angle_gamma   90.00
#
_symmetry.space_group_name_H-M   'P 1'
#
loop_
_entity.id
_entity.type
_entity.pdbx_description
1 polymer ?
#
loop_
_entity_poly.entity_id
_entity_poly.type
_entity_poly.pdbx_seq_one_letter_code
_entity_poly.pdbx_strand_id
1 'polypeptide(L)'
;KAVNEYTSAVRILACQILDLIAEALKIQPRNALSQYLLDTQSDSVFRLNHYPPCPELDAPQHNLIGFGEHTDPQILTVLRSNNTAGLEICMKDGTWLSVPPDQSSFFINVGDAMQ
;
A
#
# COMPACT_ATOMS: atom_id res chain seq x y z
N LYS A 1 -13.02 -17.31 4.06
CA LYS A 1 -11.81 -18.17 4.13
C LYS A 1 -10.63 -17.53 3.39
N ALA A 2 -10.68 -17.36 2.06
CA ALA A 2 -9.58 -16.77 1.28
C ALA A 2 -9.13 -15.37 1.75
N VAL A 3 -10.09 -14.46 2.03
CA VAL A 3 -9.76 -13.10 2.54
C VAL A 3 -8.99 -13.19 3.86
N ASN A 4 -9.47 -13.96 4.83
CA ASN A 4 -8.81 -14.10 6.14
C ASN A 4 -7.42 -14.71 6.04
N GLU A 5 -7.23 -15.71 5.17
CA GLU A 5 -5.91 -16.31 4.91
C GLU A 5 -4.95 -15.28 4.31
N TYR A 6 -5.41 -14.51 3.33
CA TYR A 6 -4.64 -13.44 2.70
C TYR A 6 -4.29 -12.32 3.70
N THR A 7 -5.26 -11.79 4.44
CA THR A 7 -5.02 -10.71 5.40
C THR A 7 -4.09 -11.15 6.52
N SER A 8 -4.18 -12.41 6.97
CA SER A 8 -3.26 -12.96 7.97
C SER A 8 -1.83 -13.03 7.43
N ALA A 9 -1.65 -13.53 6.20
CA ALA A 9 -0.33 -13.60 5.57
C ALA A 9 0.28 -12.22 5.32
N VAL A 10 -0.53 -11.26 4.82
CA VAL A 10 -0.08 -9.88 4.58
C VAL A 10 0.25 -9.15 5.88
N ARG A 11 -0.48 -9.41 6.97
CA ARG A 11 -0.15 -8.86 8.29
C ARG A 11 1.21 -9.34 8.79
N ILE A 12 1.52 -10.63 8.59
CA ILE A 12 2.85 -11.18 8.93
C ILE A 12 3.94 -10.51 8.08
N LEU A 13 3.71 -10.35 6.78
CA LEU A 13 4.63 -9.65 5.87
C LEU A 13 4.86 -8.20 6.31
N ALA A 14 3.80 -7.47 6.67
CA ALA A 14 3.90 -6.10 7.17
C ALA A 14 4.75 -6.02 8.45
N CYS A 15 4.58 -6.96 9.38
CA CYS A 15 5.42 -7.04 10.58
C CYS A 15 6.89 -7.28 10.23
N GLN A 16 7.18 -8.19 9.29
CA GLN A 16 8.55 -8.46 8.84
C GLN A 16 9.20 -7.25 8.19
N ILE A 17 8.45 -6.49 7.37
CA ILE A 17 8.93 -5.26 6.75
C ILE A 17 9.26 -4.22 7.82
N LEU A 18 8.36 -4.01 8.80
CA LEU A 18 8.59 -3.06 9.89
C LEU A 18 9.79 -3.43 10.76
N ASP A 19 9.98 -4.72 11.02
CA ASP A 19 11.17 -5.21 11.73
C ASP A 19 12.47 -4.90 10.96
N LEU A 20 12.47 -5.10 9.64
CA LEU A 20 13.62 -4.81 8.78
C LEU A 20 13.91 -3.30 8.73
N ILE A 21 12.86 -2.46 8.71
CA ILE A 21 13.02 -1.00 8.78
C ILE A 21 13.62 -0.59 10.12
N ALA A 22 13.10 -1.12 11.24
CA ALA A 22 13.64 -0.84 12.57
C ALA A 22 15.11 -1.25 12.68
N GLU A 23 15.46 -2.43 12.16
CA GLU A 23 16.84 -2.93 12.11
C GLU A 23 17.76 -2.02 11.28
N ALA A 24 17.34 -1.65 10.06
CA ALA A 24 18.10 -0.77 9.17
C ALA A 24 18.34 0.62 9.78
N LEU A 25 17.36 1.12 10.54
CA LEU A 25 17.43 2.38 11.28
C LEU A 25 18.10 2.25 12.66
N LYS A 26 18.57 1.04 13.03
CA LYS A 26 19.20 0.73 14.33
C LYS A 26 18.31 1.03 15.53
N ILE A 27 17.00 0.95 15.35
CA ILE A 27 16.00 1.07 16.43
C ILE A 27 15.97 -0.25 17.21
N GLN A 28 15.96 -0.16 18.54
CA GLN A 28 15.89 -1.32 19.43
C GLN A 28 14.67 -1.22 20.36
N PRO A 29 13.96 -2.33 20.62
CA PRO A 29 14.18 -3.67 20.05
C PRO A 29 13.80 -3.74 18.55
N ARG A 30 14.28 -4.76 17.82
CA ARG A 30 13.99 -4.94 16.37
C ARG A 30 12.49 -4.90 16.03
N ASN A 31 11.62 -5.31 16.96
CA ASN A 31 10.17 -5.31 16.79
C ASN A 31 9.48 -4.02 17.29
N ALA A 32 10.22 -2.94 17.54
CA ALA A 32 9.68 -1.68 18.07
C ALA A 32 8.59 -1.05 17.18
N LEU A 33 8.59 -1.33 15.88
CA LEU A 33 7.57 -0.86 14.94
C LEU A 33 6.45 -1.88 14.71
N SER A 34 6.80 -3.16 14.54
CA SER A 34 5.80 -4.21 14.27
C SER A 34 4.88 -4.48 15.47
N GLN A 35 5.31 -4.15 16.70
CA GLN A 35 4.47 -4.25 17.89
C GLN A 35 3.17 -3.42 17.78
N TYR A 36 3.19 -2.28 17.07
CA TYR A 36 1.99 -1.46 16.87
C TYR A 36 0.91 -2.20 16.07
N LEU A 37 1.30 -3.10 15.17
CA LEU A 37 0.35 -3.94 14.43
C LEU A 37 -0.17 -5.08 15.32
N LEU A 38 0.66 -5.61 16.21
CA LEU A 38 0.34 -6.75 17.06
C LEU A 38 -0.56 -6.40 18.25
N ASP A 39 -0.67 -5.13 18.60
CA ASP A 39 -1.58 -4.67 19.64
C ASP A 39 -3.04 -5.04 19.33
N THR A 40 -3.78 -5.45 20.35
CA THR A 40 -5.22 -5.77 20.24
C THR A 40 -6.08 -4.55 19.91
N GLN A 41 -5.59 -3.34 20.21
CA GLN A 41 -6.21 -2.06 19.88
C GLN A 41 -5.69 -1.49 18.55
N SER A 42 -4.88 -2.25 17.80
CA SER A 42 -4.37 -1.83 16.50
C SER A 42 -5.50 -1.57 15.51
N ASP A 43 -5.56 -0.36 14.98
CA ASP A 43 -6.48 0.01 13.89
C ASP A 43 -5.91 -0.38 12.51
N SER A 44 -5.92 -1.68 12.22
CA SER A 44 -5.51 -2.20 10.90
C SER A 44 -6.71 -2.30 9.96
N VAL A 45 -6.65 -1.60 8.83
CA VAL A 45 -7.73 -1.58 7.82
C VAL A 45 -7.36 -2.45 6.62
N PHE A 46 -8.32 -3.25 6.14
CA PHE A 46 -8.23 -3.96 4.87
C PHE A 46 -9.23 -3.36 3.87
N ARG A 47 -8.74 -2.92 2.71
CA ARG A 47 -9.54 -2.34 1.63
C ARG A 47 -9.38 -3.17 0.36
N LEU A 48 -10.52 -3.49 -0.29
CA LEU A 48 -10.55 -4.14 -1.60
C LEU A 48 -11.15 -3.16 -2.61
N ASN A 49 -10.33 -2.70 -3.56
CA ASN A 49 -10.75 -1.77 -4.60
C ASN A 49 -11.10 -2.54 -5.90
N HIS A 50 -12.13 -2.06 -6.61
CA HIS A 50 -12.51 -2.56 -7.92
C HIS A 50 -12.77 -1.37 -8.85
N TYR A 51 -11.93 -1.22 -9.88
CA TYR A 51 -12.00 -0.14 -10.87
C TYR A 51 -12.48 -0.73 -12.20
N PRO A 52 -13.78 -0.63 -12.55
CA PRO A 52 -14.30 -1.19 -13.78
C PRO A 52 -13.85 -0.39 -15.02
N PRO A 53 -13.74 -1.01 -16.21
CA PRO A 53 -13.54 -0.27 -17.45
C PRO A 53 -14.65 0.76 -17.69
N CYS A 54 -14.30 1.91 -18.27
CA CYS A 54 -15.26 2.96 -18.64
C CYS A 54 -15.12 3.32 -20.13
N PRO A 55 -15.77 2.57 -21.04
CA PRO A 55 -15.59 2.72 -22.50
C PRO A 55 -16.11 4.06 -23.06
N GLU A 56 -17.04 4.70 -22.36
CA GLU A 56 -17.67 5.96 -22.79
C GLU A 56 -16.72 7.16 -22.74
N LEU A 57 -15.57 6.99 -22.09
CA LEU A 57 -14.56 8.03 -21.86
C LEU A 57 -13.17 7.66 -22.39
N ASP A 58 -13.08 6.67 -23.30
CA ASP A 58 -11.85 6.28 -24.04
C ASP A 58 -11.32 7.38 -24.99
N ALA A 59 -11.81 8.62 -24.88
CA ALA A 59 -11.25 9.77 -25.56
C ALA A 59 -9.92 10.18 -24.89
N PRO A 60 -8.85 10.44 -25.65
CA PRO A 60 -7.48 10.62 -25.16
C PRO A 60 -7.23 11.87 -24.26
N GLN A 61 -8.28 12.54 -23.79
CA GLN A 61 -8.20 13.78 -23.01
C GLN A 61 -8.86 13.70 -21.63
N HIS A 62 -9.44 12.56 -21.25
CA HIS A 62 -10.09 12.37 -19.94
C HIS A 62 -9.59 11.10 -19.25
N ASN A 63 -8.46 11.18 -18.55
CA ASN A 63 -8.08 10.14 -17.61
C ASN A 63 -9.04 10.20 -16.42
N LEU A 64 -9.93 9.21 -16.33
CA LEU A 64 -10.79 9.03 -15.17
C LEU A 64 -9.95 8.68 -13.95
N ILE A 65 -10.11 9.46 -12.88
CA ILE A 65 -9.49 9.17 -11.60
C ILE A 65 -10.24 8.02 -10.93
N GLY A 66 -9.62 6.85 -10.86
CA GLY A 66 -10.18 5.70 -10.13
C GLY A 66 -10.19 5.92 -8.61
N PHE A 67 -9.10 6.47 -8.07
CA PHE A 67 -8.96 6.88 -6.67
C PHE A 67 -8.09 8.14 -6.63
N GLY A 68 -8.56 9.20 -5.98
CA GLY A 68 -7.88 10.50 -5.97
C GLY A 68 -6.49 10.46 -5.34
N GLU A 69 -5.68 11.46 -5.63
CA GLU A 69 -4.39 11.67 -4.97
C GLU A 69 -4.57 11.79 -3.44
N HIS A 70 -3.70 11.13 -2.69
CA HIS A 70 -3.67 11.17 -1.23
C HIS A 70 -2.36 10.58 -0.72
N THR A 71 -2.09 10.80 0.57
CA THR A 71 -1.17 10.00 1.37
C THR A 71 -1.96 9.05 2.26
N ASP A 72 -1.33 7.95 2.67
CA ASP A 72 -1.94 7.00 3.60
C ASP A 72 -1.70 7.48 5.04
N PRO A 73 -2.73 7.59 5.90
CA PRO A 73 -2.54 8.14 7.25
C PRO A 73 -1.89 7.15 8.24
N GLN A 74 -1.91 5.84 7.94
CA GLN A 74 -1.34 4.80 8.83
C GLN A 74 0.20 4.75 8.75
N ILE A 75 0.83 3.78 9.44
CA ILE A 75 2.29 3.61 9.43
C ILE A 75 2.78 3.03 8.09
N LEU A 76 2.08 2.03 7.56
CA LEU A 76 2.51 1.25 6.39
C LEU A 76 1.29 0.71 5.63
N THR A 77 1.31 0.83 4.30
CA THR A 77 0.37 0.13 3.42
C THR A 77 1.11 -0.94 2.62
N VAL A 78 0.52 -2.13 2.56
CA VAL A 78 0.98 -3.25 1.71
C VAL A 78 -0.06 -3.49 0.62
N LEU A 79 0.26 -3.07 -0.61
CA LEU A 79 -0.64 -3.09 -1.76
C LEU A 79 -0.27 -4.23 -2.72
N ARG A 80 -1.29 -4.90 -3.26
CA ARG A 80 -1.18 -5.85 -4.37
C ARG A 80 -2.32 -5.60 -5.36
N SER A 81 -2.02 -5.63 -6.64
CA SER A 81 -3.01 -5.52 -7.72
C SER A 81 -2.98 -6.75 -8.64
N ASN A 82 -3.88 -6.78 -9.62
CA ASN A 82 -3.71 -7.59 -10.83
C ASN A 82 -2.74 -6.87 -11.80
N ASN A 83 -2.65 -7.36 -13.03
CA ASN A 83 -1.80 -6.78 -14.08
C ASN A 83 -2.45 -5.59 -14.83
N THR A 84 -3.51 -4.98 -14.29
CA THR A 84 -4.12 -3.77 -14.88
C THR A 84 -3.35 -2.55 -14.39
N ALA A 85 -2.94 -1.66 -15.31
CA ALA A 85 -2.27 -0.40 -14.98
C ALA A 85 -3.23 0.60 -14.30
N GLY A 86 -2.68 1.57 -13.58
CA GLY A 86 -3.46 2.67 -12.98
C GLY A 86 -2.90 3.24 -11.68
N LEU A 87 -1.94 2.57 -11.04
CA LEU A 87 -1.21 3.14 -9.91
C LEU A 87 -0.20 4.17 -10.42
N GLU A 88 -0.25 5.37 -9.87
CA GLU A 88 0.73 6.43 -10.12
C GLU A 88 1.25 6.96 -8.78
N ILE A 89 2.50 7.43 -8.77
CA ILE A 89 3.14 8.06 -7.62
C ILE A 89 3.60 9.47 -7.97
N CYS A 90 3.46 10.39 -7.03
CA CYS A 90 3.95 11.75 -7.17
C CYS A 90 5.39 11.85 -6.65
N MET A 91 6.29 12.32 -7.50
CA MET A 91 7.69 12.56 -7.17
C MET A 91 7.84 13.89 -6.42
N LYS A 92 9.01 14.10 -5.80
CA LYS A 92 9.28 15.31 -5.00
C LYS A 92 9.20 16.62 -5.80
N ASP A 93 9.35 16.56 -7.11
CA ASP A 93 9.23 17.70 -8.02
C ASP A 93 7.80 17.93 -8.53
N GLY A 94 6.82 17.15 -8.03
CA GLY A 94 5.41 17.22 -8.42
C GLY A 94 5.07 16.44 -9.68
N THR A 95 6.03 15.74 -10.30
CA THR A 95 5.76 14.91 -11.47
C THR A 95 5.10 13.58 -11.07
N TRP A 96 4.13 13.14 -11.86
CA TRP A 96 3.47 11.85 -11.66
C TRP A 96 4.13 10.77 -12.52
N LEU A 97 4.44 9.63 -11.91
CA LEU A 97 5.00 8.47 -12.59
C LEU A 97 4.06 7.28 -12.44
N SER A 98 3.72 6.65 -13.57
CA SER A 98 2.98 5.40 -13.57
C SER A 98 3.87 4.26 -13.09
N VAL A 99 3.35 3.46 -12.16
CA VAL A 99 4.02 2.27 -11.64
C VAL A 99 3.61 1.05 -12.48
N PRO A 100 4.54 0.32 -13.13
CA PRO A 100 4.20 -0.88 -13.87
C PRO A 100 3.51 -1.91 -12.97
N PRO A 101 2.34 -2.44 -13.36
CA PRO A 101 1.63 -3.39 -12.51
C PRO A 101 2.35 -4.75 -12.49
N ASP A 102 2.36 -5.39 -11.32
CA ASP A 102 2.93 -6.72 -11.12
C ASP A 102 2.10 -7.51 -10.10
N GLN A 103 1.30 -8.47 -10.59
CA GLN A 103 0.46 -9.33 -9.74
C GLN A 103 1.23 -10.29 -8.83
N SER A 104 2.54 -10.45 -9.04
CA SER A 104 3.41 -11.33 -8.27
C SER A 104 4.16 -10.61 -7.14
N SER A 105 4.14 -9.28 -7.14
CA SER A 105 4.84 -8.44 -6.15
C SER A 105 3.88 -7.67 -5.25
N PHE A 106 4.43 -7.10 -4.18
CA PHE A 106 3.76 -6.14 -3.31
C PHE A 106 4.41 -4.76 -3.46
N PHE A 107 3.58 -3.72 -3.43
CA PHE A 107 4.02 -2.33 -3.36
C PHE A 107 3.83 -1.83 -1.94
N ILE A 108 4.83 -1.14 -1.40
CA ILE A 108 4.86 -0.72 0.00
C ILE A 108 4.85 0.80 0.06
N ASN A 109 3.85 1.39 0.71
CA ASN A 109 3.79 2.83 0.95
C ASN A 109 4.15 3.11 2.41
N VAL A 110 4.99 4.12 2.62
CA VAL A 110 5.19 4.74 3.93
C VAL A 110 4.05 5.74 4.13
N GLY A 111 3.31 5.60 5.22
CA GLY A 111 2.23 6.53 5.54
C GLY A 111 2.65 7.62 6.53
N ASP A 112 1.76 8.59 6.72
CA ASP A 112 2.02 9.84 7.43
C ASP A 112 2.46 9.62 8.88
N ALA A 113 1.92 8.59 9.55
CA ALA A 113 2.29 8.27 10.94
C ALA A 113 3.73 7.73 11.08
N MET A 114 4.36 7.29 9.98
CA MET A 114 5.73 6.78 9.95
C MET A 114 6.76 7.84 9.52
N GLN A 115 6.32 8.92 8.87
CA GLN A 115 7.18 10.01 8.38
C GLN A 115 7.74 10.86 9.52
#